data_AF-A0A9N9JR87-F1
#
_entry.id   AF-A0A9N9JR87-F1
#
_cell.length_a   1.000
_cell.length_b   1.000
_cell.length_c   1.000
_cell.angle_alpha   90.00
_cell.angle_beta   90.00
_cell.angle_gamma   90.00
#
_symmetry.space_group_name_H-M   'P 1'
#
loop_
_entity.id
_entity.type
_entity.pdbx_description
1 polymer ?
#
loop_
_entity_poly.entity_id
_entity_poly.type
_entity_poly.pdbx_seq_one_letter_code
_entity_poly.pdbx_strand_id
1 'polypeptide(L)' 'MKVALKCLYDSQNISYEFLNEMRYFHNFSGNSSFIARCYGITRCDKTGNFIMVFELVSS' A
#
# COMPACT_ATOMS: atom_id res chain seq x y z
N MET A 1 5.16 13.39 -10.75
CA MET A 1 4.48 12.65 -9.66
C MET A 1 5.54 11.86 -8.90
N LYS A 2 5.65 12.03 -7.58
CA LYS A 2 6.56 11.24 -6.74
C LYS A 2 5.74 10.31 -5.86
N VAL A 3 6.29 9.13 -5.60
CA VAL A 3 5.63 8.08 -4.81
C VAL A 3 6.57 7.56 -3.74
N ALA A 4 6.01 7.08 -2.64
CA ALA A 4 6.72 6.30 -1.63
C ALA A 4 6.38 4.82 -1.83
N LEU A 5 7.41 3.97 -1.80
CA LEU A 5 7.26 2.52 -1.88
C LEU A 5 7.55 1.91 -0.52
N LYS A 6 6.62 1.09 -0.01
CA LYS A 6 6.81 0.31 1.22
C LYS A 6 6.82 -1.17 0.87
N CYS A 7 7.97 -1.82 1.02
CA CYS A 7 8.09 -3.27 0.91
C CYS A 7 7.65 -3.90 2.22
N LEU A 8 6.76 -4.89 2.16
CA LEU A 8 6.37 -5.71 3.29
C LEU A 8 7.20 -6.99 3.24
N TYR A 9 8.17 -7.13 4.13
CA TYR A 9 8.99 -8.34 4.19
C TYR A 9 8.20 -9.53 4.73
N ASP A 10 8.59 -10.73 4.28
CA ASP A 10 7.99 -12.03 4.65
C ASP A 10 6.48 -12.10 4.44
N SER A 11 5.99 -11.31 3.49
CA SER A 11 4.57 -11.08 3.30
C SER A 11 3.96 -12.07 2.29
N GLN A 12 4.54 -13.25 2.13
CA GLN A 12 4.10 -14.22 1.14
C GLN A 12 2.77 -14.89 1.54
N ASN A 13 2.51 -14.94 2.85
CA ASN A 13 1.34 -15.57 3.47
C ASN A 13 0.44 -14.55 4.17
N ILE A 14 0.37 -13.29 3.71
CA ILE A 14 -0.59 -12.36 4.32
C ILE A 14 -2.01 -12.85 4.07
N SER A 15 -2.87 -12.65 5.07
CA SER A 15 -4.24 -13.11 5.01
C SER A 15 -5.06 -12.29 4.00
N TYR A 16 -6.14 -12.90 3.50
CA TYR A 16 -7.07 -12.23 2.60
C TYR A 16 -7.76 -11.03 3.27
N GLU A 17 -8.00 -11.12 4.59
CA GLU A 17 -8.58 -10.06 5.41
C GLU A 17 -7.71 -8.81 5.37
N PHE A 18 -6.39 -8.95 5.51
CA PHE A 18 -5.45 -7.83 5.41
C PHE A 18 -5.50 -7.16 4.02
N LEU A 19 -5.56 -7.96 2.95
CA LEU A 19 -5.69 -7.43 1.59
C LEU A 19 -7.03 -6.72 1.38
N ASN A 20 -8.10 -7.19 2.03
CA ASN A 20 -9.41 -6.59 1.97
C ASN A 20 -9.43 -5.24 2.71
N GLU A 21 -8.86 -5.15 3.91
CA GLU A 21 -8.68 -3.88 4.63
C GLU A 21 -7.89 -2.85 3.81
N MET A 22 -6.83 -3.30 3.13
CA MET A 22 -6.04 -2.45 2.22
C MET A 22 -6.87 -1.88 1.06
N ARG A 23 -7.83 -2.64 0.53
CA ARG A 23 -8.78 -2.12 -0.49
C ARG A 23 -9.67 -1.03 0.08
N TYR A 24 -10.10 -1.13 1.34
CA TYR A 24 -10.83 -0.05 2.00
C TYR A 24 -9.98 1.21 2.14
N PHE A 25 -8.69 1.09 2.48
CA PHE A 25 -7.77 2.24 2.51
C PHE A 25 -7.56 2.89 1.13
N HIS A 26 -7.49 2.09 0.07
CA HIS A 26 -7.46 2.62 -1.31
C HIS A 26 -8.72 3.43 -1.65
N ASN A 27 -9.89 2.94 -1.22
CA ASN A 27 -11.18 3.60 -1.44
C ASN A 27 -11.39 4.81 -0.52
N PHE A 28 -10.72 4.85 0.64
CA PHE A 28 -10.69 6.00 1.56
C PHE A 28 -9.76 7.10 1.03
N SER A 29 -10.04 7.57 -0.19
CA SER A 29 -9.39 8.72 -0.82
C SER A 29 -10.07 10.06 -0.47
N GLY A 30 -11.01 10.05 0.48
CA GLY A 30 -11.75 11.22 0.91
C GLY A 30 -10.91 12.11 1.82
N ASN A 31 -10.38 13.21 1.27
CA ASN A 31 -9.98 14.50 1.87
C ASN A 31 -9.43 14.53 3.32
N SER A 32 -8.91 13.43 3.85
CA SER A 32 -8.21 13.41 5.13
C SER A 32 -6.78 13.85 4.87
N SER A 33 -6.45 15.07 5.28
CA SER A 33 -5.09 15.62 5.27
C SER A 33 -4.09 14.81 6.11
N PHE A 34 -4.54 13.78 6.83
CA PHE A 34 -3.74 12.95 7.73
C PHE A 34 -3.47 11.54 7.18
N ILE A 35 -4.08 11.14 6.07
CA ILE A 35 -3.90 9.79 5.49
C ILE A 35 -3.18 9.91 4.15
N ALA A 36 -2.00 9.31 4.03
CA ALA A 36 -1.29 9.21 2.76
C ALA A 36 -2.11 8.39 1.77
N ARG A 37 -2.39 8.97 0.59
CA ARG A 37 -3.15 8.31 -0.47
C ARG A 37 -2.42 7.03 -0.91
N CYS A 38 -3.11 5.89 -0.80
CA CYS A 38 -2.63 4.62 -1.31
C CYS A 38 -3.09 4.43 -2.76
N TYR A 39 -2.15 4.33 -3.69
CA TYR A 39 -2.46 4.05 -5.10
C TYR A 39 -2.72 2.57 -5.37
N GLY A 40 -2.20 1.69 -4.52
CA GLY A 40 -2.46 0.25 -4.62
C GLY A 40 -1.35 -0.61 -4.04
N ILE A 41 -1.43 -1.91 -4.34
CA ILE A 41 -0.50 -2.94 -3.90
C ILE A 41 -0.11 -3.81 -5.11
N THR A 42 1.16 -4.20 -5.17
CA THR A 42 1.69 -5.12 -6.17
C THR A 42 2.56 -6.17 -5.49
N ARG A 43 2.94 -7.24 -6.20
CA ARG A 43 3.83 -8.29 -5.70
C ARG A 43 5.14 -8.25 -6.48
N CYS A 44 6.26 -8.40 -5.78
CA CYS A 44 7.57 -8.51 -6.42
C CYS A 44 7.87 -9.95 -6.80
N ASP A 45 8.08 -10.23 -8.09
CA ASP A 45 8.35 -11.59 -8.58
C ASP A 45 9.63 -12.21 -8.00
N LYS A 46 10.61 -11.38 -7.62
CA LYS A 46 11.90 -11.86 -7.09
C LYS A 46 11.83 -12.35 -5.66
N THR A 47 11.02 -11.69 -4.83
CA THR A 47 10.96 -11.95 -3.38
C THR A 47 9.63 -12.53 -2.93
N GLY A 48 8.61 -12.46 -3.79
CA GLY A 48 7.23 -12.78 -3.43
C GLY A 48 6.60 -11.80 -2.43
N ASN A 49 7.33 -10.75 -2.03
CA ASN A 49 6.86 -9.75 -1.07
C ASN A 49 5.91 -8.76 -1.74
N PHE A 50 4.97 -8.26 -0.96
CA PHE A 50 4.07 -7.21 -1.39
C PHE A 50 4.75 -5.85 -1.28
N ILE A 51 4.49 -5.01 -2.26
CA ILE A 51 4.93 -3.62 -2.31
C ILE A 51 3.69 -2.75 -2.37
N MET A 52 3.58 -1.83 -1.42
CA MET A 52 2.53 -0.83 -1.39
C MET A 52 3.03 0.48 -1.99
N VAL A 53 2.16 1.15 -2.74
CA VAL A 53 2.47 2.39 -3.46
C VAL A 53 1.64 3.52 -2.87
N PHE A 54 2.31 4.54 -2.34
CA PHE A 54 1.67 5.71 -1.74
C PHE A 54 2.07 7.00 -2.43
N GLU A 55 1.23 8.01 -2.31
CA GLU A 55 1.62 9.40 -2.56
C GLU A 55 2.77 9.79 -1.62
N LEU A 56 3.83 10.37 -2.18
CA LEU A 56 4.94 10.87 -1.38
C LEU A 56 4.50 12.15 -0.67
N VAL A 57 4.26 12.06 0.64
CA VAL A 57 4.00 13.23 1.49
C VAL A 57 5.33 13.69 2.07
N SER A 58 5.72 14.93 1.78
CA SER A 58 6.87 15.59 2.40
C SER A 58 6.37 16.61 3.41
N SER A 59 6.74 16.42 4.68
CA SER A 59 6.59 17.37 5.78
C SER A 59 7.58 18.52 5.66
#